data_AF-A0A845BSN3-F1
#
_entry.id   AF-A0A845BSN3-F1
#
_cell.length_a   1.000
_cell.length_b   1.000
_cell.length_c   1.000
_cell.angle_alpha   90.00
_cell.angle_beta   90.00
_cell.angle_gamma   90.00
#
_symmetry.space_group_name_H-M   'P 1'
#
loop_
_entity.id
_entity.type
_entity.pdbx_description
1 polymer ?
#
loop_
_entity_poly.entity_id
_entity_poly.type
_entity_poly.pdbx_seq_one_letter_code
_entity_poly.pdbx_strand_id
1 'polypeptide(L)'
;MNRFAATLLEREREGCLSLSHLRLDNGVELTALSAGLDGVDEAGARLYVAIKAAEVSLARPPLSAISLRNRLPGRVLRLEHGRLLSRIMLDCAGLTLEALITRRGADELALVVGDEVIALVKANELTVLSDVD
;
A
#
# COMPACT_ATOMS: atom_id res chain seq x y z
N MET A 1 -5.67 -0.95 9.84
CA MET A 1 -4.47 -0.15 9.46
C MET A 1 -3.41 -1.14 9.05
N ASN A 2 -2.91 -1.05 7.82
CA ASN A 2 -1.84 -1.92 7.34
C ASN A 2 -0.51 -1.35 7.85
N ARG A 3 0.33 -2.17 8.48
CA ARG A 3 1.67 -1.77 8.94
C ARG A 3 2.66 -2.88 8.60
N PHE A 4 3.72 -2.53 7.91
CA PHE A 4 4.70 -3.48 7.39
C PHE A 4 6.10 -3.02 7.74
N ALA A 5 6.95 -3.96 8.17
CA ALA A 5 8.37 -3.71 8.31
C ALA A 5 8.99 -3.54 6.92
N ALA A 6 9.91 -2.59 6.80
CA ALA A 6 10.59 -2.29 5.56
C ALA A 6 12.03 -1.83 5.80
N THR A 7 12.80 -1.87 4.73
CA THR A 7 14.14 -1.30 4.64
C THR A 7 14.10 -0.11 3.68
N LEU A 8 14.69 1.02 4.07
CA LEU A 8 14.95 2.15 3.18
C LEU A 8 16.02 1.75 2.15
N LEU A 9 15.70 1.81 0.86
CA LEU A 9 16.66 1.53 -0.22
C LEU A 9 17.38 2.81 -0.63
N GLU A 10 16.61 3.84 -0.92
CA GLU A 10 17.09 5.15 -1.37
C GLU A 10 16.06 6.23 -0.99
N ARG A 11 16.53 7.47 -0.90
CA ARG A 11 15.70 8.63 -0.64
C ARG A 11 16.20 9.82 -1.44
N GLU A 12 15.30 10.37 -2.23
CA GLU A 12 15.49 11.66 -2.91
C GLU A 12 14.82 12.76 -2.08
N ARG A 13 15.45 13.94 -2.00
CA ARG A 13 14.92 15.09 -1.24
C ARG A 13 14.92 16.34 -2.11
N GLU A 14 13.80 17.06 -2.07
CA GLU A 14 13.65 18.38 -2.67
C GLU A 14 12.95 19.30 -1.65
N GLY A 15 13.70 20.23 -1.08
CA GLY A 15 13.21 21.08 0.01
C GLY A 15 12.77 20.26 1.22
N CYS A 16 11.52 20.42 1.65
CA CYS A 16 10.94 19.67 2.76
C CYS A 16 10.32 18.32 2.34
N LEU A 17 10.27 18.03 1.04
CA LEU A 17 9.70 16.81 0.51
C LEU A 17 10.78 15.75 0.33
N SER A 18 10.40 14.50 0.60
CA SER A 18 11.23 13.34 0.31
C SER A 18 10.42 12.25 -0.37
N LEU A 19 11.06 11.61 -1.35
CA LEU A 19 10.54 10.44 -2.04
C LEU A 19 11.42 9.26 -1.64
N SER A 20 10.84 8.33 -0.89
CA SER A 20 11.54 7.18 -0.33
C SER A 20 11.18 5.93 -1.11
N HIS A 21 12.19 5.19 -1.55
CA HIS A 21 12.02 3.85 -2.08
C HIS A 21 12.32 2.84 -0.97
N LEU A 22 11.38 1.92 -0.78
CA LEU A 22 11.32 1.05 0.38
C LEU A 22 11.14 -0.38 -0.10
N ARG A 23 11.77 -1.34 0.58
CA ARG A 23 11.53 -2.76 0.36
C ARG A 23 10.90 -3.37 1.59
N LEU A 24 9.72 -3.96 1.43
CA LEU A 24 9.08 -4.78 2.46
C LEU A 24 9.82 -6.11 2.64
N ASP A 25 9.65 -6.76 3.79
CA ASP A 25 10.34 -8.03 4.09
C ASP A 25 10.00 -9.18 3.11
N ASN A 26 8.85 -9.12 2.44
CA ASN A 26 8.47 -10.08 1.39
C ASN A 26 9.02 -9.71 0.00
N GLY A 27 9.88 -8.69 -0.10
CA GLY A 27 10.51 -8.24 -1.34
C GLY A 27 9.69 -7.25 -2.16
N VAL A 28 8.44 -6.93 -1.78
CA VAL A 28 7.64 -5.91 -2.46
C VAL A 28 8.29 -4.54 -2.26
N GLU A 29 8.48 -3.81 -3.35
CA GLU A 29 9.00 -2.44 -3.32
C GLU A 29 7.86 -1.41 -3.36
N LEU A 30 8.02 -0.35 -2.57
CA LEU A 30 7.08 0.75 -2.43
C LEU A 30 7.78 2.08 -2.55
N THR A 31 7.05 3.08 -3.02
CA THR A 31 7.45 4.49 -3.03
C THR A 31 6.53 5.29 -2.12
N ALA A 32 7.13 6.01 -1.17
CA ALA A 32 6.44 6.91 -0.26
C ALA A 32 6.89 8.36 -0.47
N LEU A 33 5.93 9.28 -0.61
CA LEU A 33 6.18 10.72 -0.58
C LEU A 33 5.82 11.24 0.82
N SER A 34 6.75 11.94 1.45
CA SER A 34 6.59 12.47 2.80
C SER A 34 7.15 13.88 2.92
N ALA A 35 6.60 14.66 3.84
CA ALA A 35 7.14 15.97 4.21
C ALA A 35 7.82 15.87 5.57
N GLY A 36 9.01 16.48 5.72
CA GLY A 36 9.61 16.72 7.04
C GLY A 36 9.88 15.47 7.88
N LEU A 37 10.31 14.38 7.27
CA LEU A 37 10.81 13.23 8.04
C LEU A 37 12.26 13.50 8.45
N ASP A 38 12.45 13.66 9.75
CA ASP A 38 13.77 13.75 10.38
C ASP A 38 14.23 12.35 10.84
N GLY A 39 15.53 12.06 10.70
CA GLY A 39 16.16 10.91 11.37
C GLY A 39 16.09 9.54 10.67
N VAL A 40 15.65 9.45 9.41
CA VAL A 40 15.69 8.17 8.64
C VAL A 40 16.27 8.41 7.24
N ASP A 41 17.55 8.72 7.13
CA ASP A 41 18.15 9.09 5.82
C ASP A 41 19.09 8.05 5.22
N GLU A 42 19.47 7.05 6.00
CA GLU A 42 20.48 6.10 5.57
C GLU A 42 19.84 4.89 4.87
N ALA A 43 20.32 4.61 3.65
CA ALA A 43 20.00 3.36 2.98
C ALA A 43 20.37 2.17 3.89
N GLY A 44 19.48 1.20 4.00
CA GLY A 44 19.58 0.08 4.95
C GLY A 44 18.86 0.32 6.28
N ALA A 45 18.40 1.53 6.58
CA ALA A 45 17.62 1.80 7.79
C ALA A 45 16.35 0.94 7.83
N ARG A 46 16.11 0.32 8.99
CA ARG A 46 14.88 -0.43 9.27
C ARG A 46 13.82 0.53 9.80
N LEU A 47 12.61 0.38 9.27
CA LEU A 47 11.48 1.27 9.53
C LEU A 47 10.17 0.52 9.31
N TYR A 48 9.06 1.20 9.59
CA TYR A 48 7.74 0.73 9.23
C TYR A 48 7.07 1.62 8.19
N VAL A 49 6.28 1.00 7.33
CA VAL A 49 5.34 1.69 6.44
C VAL A 49 3.93 1.40 6.90
N ALA A 50 3.13 2.44 7.07
CA ALA A 50 1.71 2.33 7.34
C ALA A 50 0.87 2.80 6.16
N ILE A 51 -0.20 2.05 5.85
CA ILE A 51 -1.19 2.36 4.83
C ILE A 51 -2.58 2.22 5.45
N LYS A 52 -3.36 3.29 5.43
CA LYS A 52 -4.77 3.23 5.85
C LYS A 52 -5.55 2.38 4.85
N ALA A 53 -6.39 1.47 5.33
CA ALA A 53 -7.16 0.57 4.45
C ALA A 53 -8.05 1.33 3.44
N ALA A 54 -8.55 2.50 3.82
CA ALA A 54 -9.37 3.37 2.96
C ALA A 54 -8.58 4.03 1.82
N GLU A 55 -7.25 4.08 1.91
CA GLU A 55 -6.37 4.62 0.86
C GLU A 55 -5.91 3.54 -0.13
N VAL A 56 -6.38 2.30 0.04
CA VAL A 56 -6.12 1.19 -0.87
C VAL A 56 -7.27 1.10 -1.87
N SER A 57 -6.98 1.41 -3.13
CA SER A 57 -7.90 1.20 -4.25
C SER A 57 -7.65 -0.17 -4.87
N LEU A 58 -8.67 -0.77 -5.47
CA LEU A 58 -8.57 -2.08 -6.14
C LEU A 58 -8.88 -1.95 -7.63
N ALA A 59 -8.17 -2.71 -8.45
CA ALA A 59 -8.47 -2.89 -9.86
C ALA A 59 -8.33 -4.36 -10.25
N ARG A 60 -9.06 -4.79 -11.28
CA ARG A 60 -8.81 -6.06 -11.95
C ARG A 60 -7.70 -5.90 -13.00
N PRO A 61 -6.84 -6.91 -13.21
CA PRO A 61 -5.91 -6.93 -14.33
C PRO A 61 -6.64 -7.19 -15.67
N PRO A 62 -6.07 -6.77 -16.82
CA PRO A 62 -4.86 -5.96 -16.96
C PRO A 62 -5.13 -4.49 -16.63
N LEU A 63 -4.12 -3.80 -16.09
CA LEU A 63 -4.21 -2.39 -15.72
C LEU A 63 -3.42 -1.53 -16.71
N SER A 64 -4.04 -0.43 -17.16
CA SER A 64 -3.40 0.56 -18.03
C SER A 64 -2.51 1.54 -17.24
N ALA A 65 -1.99 2.57 -17.91
CA ALA A 65 -1.20 3.60 -17.27
C ALA A 65 -2.05 4.45 -16.30
N ILE A 66 -1.71 4.39 -15.01
CA ILE A 66 -2.30 5.22 -13.95
C ILE A 66 -1.21 5.80 -13.04
N SER A 67 -1.53 6.88 -12.32
CA SER A 67 -0.60 7.57 -11.44
C SER A 67 -0.42 6.96 -10.05
N LEU A 68 -1.18 5.91 -9.69
CA LEU A 68 -1.00 5.18 -8.43
C LEU A 68 0.30 4.37 -8.54
N ARG A 69 1.31 4.82 -7.79
CA ARG A 69 2.71 4.38 -7.88
C ARG A 69 2.90 2.99 -7.28
N ASN A 70 2.27 2.73 -6.15
CA ASN A 70 2.37 1.46 -5.45
C ASN A 70 1.31 0.53 -6.02
N ARG A 71 1.76 -0.56 -6.65
CA ARG A 71 0.90 -1.56 -7.28
C ARG A 71 1.29 -2.92 -6.75
N LEU A 72 0.43 -3.50 -5.95
CA LEU A 72 0.64 -4.79 -5.31
C LEU A 72 -0.34 -5.78 -5.94
N PRO A 73 0.09 -6.61 -6.91
CA PRO A 73 -0.69 -7.76 -7.32
C PRO A 73 -1.05 -8.59 -6.10
N GLY A 74 -2.29 -9.06 -6.04
CA GLY A 74 -2.73 -9.87 -4.92
C GLY A 74 -4.01 -10.61 -5.21
N ARG A 75 -4.32 -11.53 -4.30
CA ARG A 75 -5.48 -12.41 -4.38
C ARG A 75 -6.45 -12.12 -3.26
N VAL A 76 -7.75 -12.07 -3.56
CA VAL A 76 -8.78 -11.87 -2.54
C VAL A 76 -8.87 -13.09 -1.62
N LEU A 77 -8.55 -12.90 -0.34
CA LEU A 77 -8.65 -13.93 0.70
C LEU A 77 -10.02 -13.95 1.37
N ARG A 78 -10.56 -12.75 1.63
CA ARG A 78 -11.83 -12.56 2.35
C ARG A 78 -12.47 -11.28 1.87
N LEU A 79 -13.79 -11.30 1.80
CA LEU A 79 -14.59 -10.14 1.42
C LEU A 79 -15.79 -10.04 2.35
N GLU A 80 -16.01 -8.85 2.91
CA GLU A 80 -17.13 -8.54 3.80
C GLU A 80 -17.84 -7.29 3.33
N HIS A 81 -19.06 -7.46 2.85
CA HIS A 81 -19.90 -6.36 2.42
C HIS A 81 -20.64 -5.74 3.59
N GLY A 82 -20.35 -4.47 3.87
CA GLY A 82 -21.21 -3.60 4.65
C GLY A 82 -22.24 -2.88 3.78
N ARG A 83 -22.99 -1.97 4.41
CA ARG A 83 -23.98 -1.12 3.71
C ARG A 83 -23.33 -0.07 2.81
N LEU A 84 -22.24 0.55 3.28
CA LEU A 84 -21.56 1.64 2.58
C LEU A 84 -20.18 1.23 2.07
N LEU A 85 -19.48 0.39 2.82
CA LEU A 85 -18.10 -0.02 2.57
C LEU A 85 -18.02 -1.54 2.50
N SER A 86 -17.08 -2.04 1.72
CA SER A 86 -16.66 -3.43 1.69
C SER A 86 -15.25 -3.52 2.24
N ARG A 87 -15.04 -4.44 3.18
CA ARG A 87 -13.73 -4.76 3.73
C ARG A 87 -13.17 -5.98 3.00
N ILE A 88 -12.00 -5.85 2.42
CA ILE A 88 -11.36 -6.90 1.63
C ILE A 88 -9.99 -7.20 2.23
N MET A 89 -9.73 -8.48 2.49
CA MET A 89 -8.39 -8.96 2.84
C MET A 89 -7.75 -9.57 1.60
N LEU A 90 -6.52 -9.18 1.32
CA LEU A 90 -5.74 -9.61 0.17
C LEU A 90 -4.46 -10.33 0.62
N ASP A 91 -4.03 -11.30 -0.17
CA ASP A 91 -2.66 -11.82 -0.14
C ASP A 91 -1.85 -11.15 -1.24
N CYS A 92 -0.84 -10.37 -0.86
CA CYS A 92 0.09 -9.69 -1.75
C CYS A 92 1.48 -10.30 -1.56
N ALA A 93 1.74 -11.45 -2.18
CA ALA A 93 3.00 -12.19 -2.05
C ALA A 93 3.36 -12.54 -0.59
N GLY A 94 2.44 -13.19 0.12
CA GLY A 94 2.59 -13.58 1.53
C GLY A 94 2.28 -12.46 2.53
N LEU A 95 2.04 -11.23 2.04
CA LEU A 95 1.65 -10.10 2.86
C LEU A 95 0.13 -9.97 2.91
N THR A 96 -0.45 -9.97 4.10
CA THR A 96 -1.88 -9.68 4.25
C THR A 96 -2.11 -8.16 4.19
N LEU A 97 -2.87 -7.70 3.19
CA LEU A 97 -3.25 -6.30 3.00
C LEU A 97 -4.76 -6.15 3.14
N GLU A 98 -5.20 -5.24 3.99
CA GLU A 98 -6.61 -4.85 4.13
C GLU A 98 -6.91 -3.64 3.24
N ALA A 99 -7.96 -3.74 2.43
CA ALA A 99 -8.55 -2.65 1.67
C ALA A 99 -9.98 -2.37 2.14
N LEU A 100 -10.35 -1.10 2.20
CA LEU A 100 -11.69 -0.65 2.57
C LEU A 100 -12.21 0.27 1.46
N ILE A 101 -12.98 -0.29 0.53
CA ILE A 101 -13.55 0.43 -0.61
C ILE A 101 -15.05 0.60 -0.45
N THR A 102 -15.68 1.42 -1.29
CA THR A 102 -17.15 1.53 -1.28
C THR A 102 -17.80 0.20 -1.65
N ARG A 103 -18.98 -0.06 -1.08
CA ARG A 103 -19.79 -1.23 -1.45
C ARG A 103 -20.02 -1.28 -2.95
N ARG A 104 -20.41 -0.14 -3.52
CA ARG A 104 -20.59 0.06 -4.95
C ARG A 104 -19.33 -0.28 -5.76
N GLY A 105 -18.14 0.17 -5.32
CA GLY A 105 -16.90 -0.14 -6.02
C GLY A 105 -16.56 -1.63 -6.02
N ALA A 106 -16.82 -2.33 -4.91
CA ALA A 106 -16.66 -3.79 -4.85
C ALA A 106 -17.65 -4.52 -5.78
N ASP A 107 -18.90 -4.04 -5.84
CA ASP A 107 -19.94 -4.60 -6.72
C ASP A 107 -19.63 -4.32 -8.20
N GLU A 108 -19.16 -3.13 -8.55
CA GLU A 108 -18.75 -2.74 -9.92
C GLU A 108 -17.56 -3.57 -10.42
N LEU A 109 -16.64 -3.93 -9.51
CA LEU A 109 -15.54 -4.84 -9.80
C LEU A 109 -15.96 -6.32 -9.78
N ALA A 110 -17.20 -6.63 -9.37
CA ALA A 110 -17.73 -7.97 -9.20
C ALA A 110 -16.76 -8.90 -8.45
N LEU A 111 -16.19 -8.41 -7.34
CA LEU A 111 -15.15 -9.15 -6.60
C LEU A 111 -15.73 -10.36 -5.88
N VAL A 112 -15.02 -11.48 -5.97
CA VAL A 112 -15.25 -12.70 -5.19
C VAL A 112 -13.95 -13.19 -4.54
N VAL A 113 -14.08 -14.02 -3.51
CA VAL A 113 -12.90 -14.67 -2.91
C VAL A 113 -12.18 -15.52 -3.96
N GLY A 114 -10.87 -15.37 -4.01
CA GLY A 114 -9.99 -16.04 -4.96
C GLY A 114 -9.67 -15.25 -6.22
N ASP A 115 -10.33 -14.11 -6.47
CA ASP A 115 -10.01 -13.23 -7.59
C ASP A 115 -8.59 -12.66 -7.49
N GLU A 116 -7.95 -12.54 -8.65
CA GLU A 116 -6.73 -11.76 -8.84
C GLU A 116 -7.09 -10.27 -9.00
N VAL A 117 -6.44 -9.43 -8.20
CA VAL A 117 -6.60 -7.98 -8.19
C VAL A 117 -5.24 -7.30 -8.10
N ILE A 118 -5.22 -5.99 -8.32
CA ILE A 118 -4.07 -5.15 -8.04
C ILE A 118 -4.51 -4.14 -6.98
N ALA A 119 -3.86 -4.18 -5.82
CA ALA A 119 -4.00 -3.15 -4.80
C ALA A 119 -3.15 -1.95 -5.18
N LEU A 120 -3.77 -0.77 -5.17
CA LEU A 120 -3.20 0.46 -5.70
C LEU A 120 -3.19 1.51 -4.61
N VAL A 121 -2.03 2.11 -4.37
CA VAL A 121 -1.86 3.18 -3.37
C VAL A 121 -1.04 4.32 -3.98
N LYS A 122 -1.47 5.55 -3.76
CA LYS A 122 -0.73 6.73 -4.19
C LYS A 122 0.49 6.93 -3.28
N ALA A 123 1.60 7.46 -3.80
CA ALA A 123 2.84 7.56 -3.02
C ALA A 123 2.70 8.42 -1.76
N ASN A 124 1.82 9.43 -1.79
CA ASN A 124 1.58 10.35 -0.68
C ASN A 124 0.60 9.81 0.39
N GLU A 125 0.08 8.59 0.24
CA GLU A 125 -0.81 7.95 1.22
C GLU A 125 -0.09 6.87 2.06
N LEU A 126 1.23 6.76 1.91
CA LEU A 126 2.09 5.93 2.74
C LEU A 126 2.69 6.78 3.85
N THR A 127 2.60 6.32 5.08
CA THR A 127 3.31 6.94 6.21
C THR A 127 4.56 6.13 6.51
N VAL A 128 5.72 6.77 6.46
CA VAL A 128 6.99 6.19 6.93
C VAL A 128 7.11 6.50 8.42
N LEU A 129 7.31 5.46 9.21
CA LEU A 129 7.47 5.52 10.65
C LEU A 129 8.87 5.02 10.99
N SER A 130 9.66 5.84 11.66
CA SER A 130 10.95 5.39 12.21
C SER A 130 10.73 4.33 13.29
N ASP A 131 11.73 3.49 13.51
CA ASP A 131 11.74 2.47 14.57
C ASP A 131 12.05 3.09 15.95
N VAL A 132 11.75 4.39 16.13
CA VAL A 132 11.97 5.08 17.41
C VAL A 132 10.69 4.91 18.22
N ASP A 133 10.83 4.21 19.34
CA ASP A 133 9.79 3.98 20.37
C ASP A 133 8.96 5.23 20.71
#